data_AF-A0A427WNJ0-F1
#
_entry.id   AF-A0A427WNJ0-F1
#
_cell.length_a   1.000
_cell.length_b   1.000
_cell.length_c   1.000
_cell.angle_alpha   90.00
_cell.angle_beta   90.00
_cell.angle_gamma   90.00
#
_symmetry.space_group_name_H-M   'P 1'
#
loop_
_entity.id
_entity.type
_entity.pdbx_description
1 polymer ?
#
loop_
_entity_poly.entity_id
_entity_poly.type
_entity_poly.pdbx_seq_one_letter_code
_entity_poly.pdbx_strand_id
1 'polypeptide(L)'
;MSSVYLRSAGIACAVLILAGCAARKSATITEAQPAEPPKPVACVPAKGGDPMVGTWLSNSKPRDVSGEFQALTILSADGSMSYETQLKIGRKTRPALRETGCWSVVDGVYTMQTTKSNGELVDTKDPIYLNRYRVERVEQAKLTLREMKSGGQLVTARRMPAGYRLPY
;
A
#
# COMPACT_ATOMS: atom_id res chain seq x y z
N MET A 1 -53.00 44.16 54.71
CA MET A 1 -52.07 43.04 54.47
C MET A 1 -50.67 43.64 54.56
N SER A 2 -49.98 43.35 55.66
CA SER A 2 -48.80 44.07 56.14
C SER A 2 -47.51 43.25 55.94
N SER A 3 -46.40 43.99 55.98
CA SER A 3 -45.00 43.58 56.22
C SER A 3 -44.27 42.97 55.01
N VAL A 4 -43.21 43.53 54.43
CA VAL A 4 -42.00 44.24 54.92
C VAL A 4 -41.01 43.31 55.67
N TYR A 5 -39.80 43.25 55.09
CA TYR A 5 -38.48 42.75 55.53
C TYR A 5 -38.29 41.25 55.85
N LEU A 6 -37.25 40.64 55.24
CA LEU A 6 -35.99 40.40 55.95
C LEU A 6 -34.82 40.08 54.97
N ARG A 7 -33.72 40.83 55.15
CA ARG A 7 -32.36 40.52 54.68
C ARG A 7 -31.63 39.68 55.74
N SER A 8 -30.47 39.15 55.35
CA SER A 8 -29.34 38.61 56.16
C SER A 8 -29.49 37.16 56.63
N ALA A 9 -28.45 36.33 56.77
CA ALA A 9 -27.06 36.25 56.30
C ALA A 9 -26.53 34.90 56.82
N GLY A 10 -25.55 34.30 56.14
CA GLY A 10 -24.46 33.64 56.87
C GLY A 10 -24.34 32.10 56.86
N ILE A 11 -23.10 31.71 56.57
CA ILE A 11 -22.29 30.63 57.15
C ILE A 11 -22.08 29.38 56.27
N ALA A 12 -20.79 29.21 55.99
CA ALA A 12 -20.10 28.16 55.28
C ALA A 12 -20.36 26.75 55.81
N CYS A 13 -20.29 25.78 54.90
CA CYS A 13 -19.67 24.49 55.19
C CYS A 13 -18.90 24.03 53.94
N ALA A 14 -17.61 24.35 53.92
CA ALA A 14 -16.65 23.72 53.05
C ALA A 14 -16.46 22.28 53.51
N VAL A 15 -16.86 21.31 52.68
CA VAL A 15 -16.40 19.92 52.82
C VAL A 15 -15.48 19.62 51.64
N LEU A 16 -14.20 19.62 51.96
CA LEU A 16 -13.10 19.13 51.15
C LEU A 16 -13.37 17.66 50.78
N ILE A 17 -13.66 17.37 49.51
CA ILE A 17 -13.51 16.02 48.98
C ILE A 17 -12.08 15.92 48.41
N LEU A 18 -11.14 15.70 49.34
CA LEU A 18 -9.78 15.23 49.05
C LEU A 18 -9.76 13.71 49.22
N ALA A 19 -9.97 12.96 48.14
CA ALA A 19 -9.42 11.61 47.95
C ALA A 19 -9.95 11.04 46.64
N GLY A 20 -9.07 10.83 45.66
CA GLY A 20 -9.45 10.17 44.41
C GLY A 20 -8.59 10.44 43.19
N CYS A 21 -7.41 11.08 43.31
CA CYS A 21 -6.39 10.95 42.28
C CYS A 21 -5.84 9.52 42.32
N ALA A 22 -6.57 8.58 41.71
CA ALA A 22 -5.93 7.39 41.20
C ALA A 22 -4.94 7.87 40.14
N ALA A 23 -3.67 8.01 40.54
CA ALA A 23 -2.56 8.18 39.64
C ALA A 23 -2.61 7.01 38.66
N ARG A 24 -3.21 7.21 37.49
CA ARG A 24 -2.97 6.34 36.34
C ARG A 24 -1.46 6.41 36.16
N LYS A 25 -0.77 5.31 36.45
CA LYS A 25 0.62 5.11 36.03
C LYS A 25 0.67 5.59 34.59
N SER A 26 1.38 6.69 34.35
CA SER A 26 1.77 7.06 33.00
C SER A 26 2.46 5.82 32.46
N ALA A 27 1.81 5.15 31.50
CA ALA A 27 2.47 4.12 30.74
C ALA A 27 3.68 4.82 30.14
N THR A 28 4.87 4.45 30.58
CA THR A 28 6.10 4.82 29.92
C THR A 28 5.92 4.36 28.49
N ILE A 29 5.68 5.30 27.58
CA ILE A 29 5.80 5.04 26.15
C ILE A 29 7.30 4.83 25.97
N THR A 30 7.73 3.58 26.00
CA THR A 30 9.04 3.22 25.48
C THR A 30 8.98 3.57 24.00
N GLU A 31 9.62 4.69 23.65
CA GLU A 31 9.87 5.06 22.27
C GLU A 31 10.56 3.86 21.61
N ALA A 32 9.88 3.25 20.65
CA ALA A 32 10.45 2.13 19.92
C ALA A 32 11.75 2.62 19.28
N GLN A 33 12.87 1.95 19.56
CA GLN A 33 14.14 2.27 18.92
C GLN A 33 13.94 2.27 17.40
N PRO A 34 14.51 3.26 16.67
CA PRO A 34 14.46 3.27 15.22
C PRO A 34 14.96 1.93 14.70
N ALA A 35 14.10 1.22 13.96
CA ALA A 35 14.49 -0.02 13.33
C ALA A 35 15.71 0.24 12.42
N GLU A 36 16.69 -0.67 12.44
CA GLU A 36 17.84 -0.57 11.54
C GLU A 36 17.36 -0.47 10.09
N PRO A 37 17.99 0.40 9.27
CA PRO A 37 17.58 0.58 7.88
C PRO A 37 17.63 -0.77 7.15
N PRO A 38 16.59 -1.10 6.35
CA PRO A 38 16.51 -2.38 5.67
C PRO A 38 17.73 -2.57 4.75
N LYS A 39 18.32 -3.77 4.79
CA LYS A 39 19.46 -4.11 3.93
C LYS A 39 19.06 -3.97 2.45
N PRO A 40 19.91 -3.39 1.58
CA PRO A 40 19.61 -3.26 0.16
C PRO A 40 19.32 -4.63 -0.47
N VAL A 41 18.12 -4.78 -1.05
CA VAL A 41 17.79 -5.98 -1.84
C VAL A 41 18.41 -5.81 -3.23
N ALA A 42 19.37 -6.68 -3.57
CA ALA A 42 19.94 -6.73 -4.90
C ALA A 42 19.03 -7.56 -5.81
N CYS A 43 18.61 -6.99 -6.94
CA CYS A 43 17.82 -7.74 -7.93
C CYS A 43 18.69 -8.75 -8.68
N VAL A 44 18.09 -9.86 -9.08
CA VAL A 44 18.74 -10.90 -9.88
C VAL A 44 18.35 -10.70 -11.34
N PRO A 45 19.32 -10.61 -12.28
CA PRO A 45 19.02 -10.48 -13.69
C PRO A 45 18.11 -11.60 -14.21
N ALA A 46 17.20 -11.23 -15.10
CA ALA A 46 16.38 -12.18 -15.82
C ALA A 46 17.23 -12.97 -16.82
N LYS A 47 16.73 -14.14 -17.25
CA LYS A 47 17.39 -14.90 -18.31
C LYS A 47 17.43 -14.07 -19.59
N GLY A 48 18.50 -14.20 -20.38
CA GLY A 48 18.60 -13.50 -21.66
C GLY A 48 17.41 -13.84 -22.57
N GLY A 49 16.72 -12.81 -23.08
CA GLY A 49 15.54 -12.98 -23.92
C GLY A 49 14.27 -13.40 -23.18
N ASP A 50 14.22 -13.29 -21.85
CA ASP A 50 13.00 -13.59 -21.08
C ASP A 50 11.81 -12.78 -21.62
N PRO A 51 10.73 -13.44 -22.07
CA PRO A 51 9.59 -12.76 -22.70
C PRO A 51 8.79 -11.90 -21.72
N MET A 52 9.03 -12.00 -20.42
CA MET A 52 8.44 -11.11 -19.40
C MET A 52 9.03 -9.71 -19.47
N VAL A 53 10.28 -9.54 -19.93
CA VAL A 53 10.93 -8.23 -20.04
C VAL A 53 10.11 -7.33 -20.97
N GLY A 54 9.77 -6.13 -20.49
CA GLY A 54 8.98 -5.17 -21.23
C GLY A 54 8.07 -4.29 -20.37
N THR A 55 7.29 -3.46 -21.06
CA THR A 55 6.26 -2.61 -20.47
C THR A 55 4.88 -3.22 -20.70
N TRP A 56 4.12 -3.40 -19.64
CA TRP A 56 2.84 -4.09 -19.62
C TRP A 56 1.77 -3.22 -18.97
N LEU A 57 0.63 -3.04 -19.64
CA LEU A 57 -0.53 -2.34 -19.08
C LEU A 57 -1.68 -3.32 -18.88
N SER A 58 -2.19 -3.41 -17.67
CA SER A 58 -3.43 -4.11 -17.36
C SER A 58 -4.51 -3.14 -16.87
N ASN A 59 -5.74 -3.41 -17.28
CA ASN A 59 -6.92 -2.68 -16.82
C ASN A 59 -7.88 -3.71 -16.21
N SER A 60 -8.41 -3.40 -15.04
CA SER A 60 -9.33 -4.27 -14.32
C SER A 60 -10.42 -3.47 -13.61
N LYS A 61 -11.50 -4.16 -13.22
CA LYS A 61 -12.53 -3.64 -12.33
C LYS A 61 -12.58 -4.57 -11.13
N PRO A 62 -11.78 -4.31 -10.09
CA PRO A 62 -11.75 -5.17 -8.91
C PRO A 62 -13.15 -5.26 -8.29
N ARG A 63 -13.49 -6.43 -7.76
CA ARG A 63 -14.74 -6.62 -7.04
C ARG A 63 -14.79 -5.65 -5.85
N ASP A 64 -15.96 -5.08 -5.60
CA ASP A 64 -16.22 -4.17 -4.47
C ASP A 64 -15.46 -2.83 -4.52
N VAL A 65 -14.77 -2.54 -5.63
CA VAL A 65 -14.11 -1.25 -5.88
C VAL A 65 -14.86 -0.51 -6.97
N SER A 66 -15.30 0.71 -6.66
CA SER A 66 -15.85 1.62 -7.67
C SER A 66 -14.72 2.10 -8.59
N GLY A 67 -14.85 1.83 -9.89
CA GLY A 67 -13.97 2.42 -10.91
C GLY A 67 -13.20 1.41 -11.75
N GLU A 68 -12.28 1.94 -12.54
CA GLU A 68 -11.32 1.18 -13.34
C GLU A 68 -9.93 1.30 -12.69
N PHE A 69 -9.31 0.17 -12.42
CA PHE A 69 -7.96 0.07 -11.92
C PHE A 69 -7.01 -0.20 -13.08
N GLN A 70 -6.04 0.68 -13.28
CA GLN A 70 -4.99 0.54 -14.28
C GLN A 70 -3.68 0.27 -13.58
N ALA A 71 -2.91 -0.69 -14.09
CA ALA A 71 -1.59 -1.02 -13.59
C ALA A 71 -0.60 -1.10 -14.75
N LEU A 72 0.41 -0.24 -14.70
CA LEU A 72 1.53 -0.18 -15.62
C LEU A 72 2.77 -0.79 -14.96
N THR A 73 3.24 -1.91 -15.50
CA THR A 73 4.41 -2.62 -14.99
C THR A 73 5.53 -2.55 -16.01
N ILE A 74 6.73 -2.18 -15.59
CA ILE A 74 7.96 -2.24 -16.39
C ILE A 74 8.85 -3.29 -15.75
N LEU A 75 9.21 -4.32 -16.52
CA LEU A 75 10.10 -5.40 -16.12
C LEU A 75 11.40 -5.30 -16.92
N SER A 76 12.49 -4.98 -16.23
CA SER A 76 13.81 -4.79 -16.83
C SER A 76 14.62 -6.09 -16.83
N ALA A 77 15.54 -6.23 -17.79
CA ALA A 77 16.39 -7.42 -17.91
C ALA A 77 17.36 -7.62 -16.73
N ASP A 78 17.70 -6.56 -16.01
CA ASP A 78 18.51 -6.61 -14.79
C ASP A 78 17.73 -7.10 -13.55
N GLY A 79 16.46 -7.46 -13.71
CA GLY A 79 15.59 -7.91 -12.62
C GLY A 79 14.93 -6.79 -11.85
N SER A 80 15.16 -5.52 -12.20
CA SER A 80 14.45 -4.39 -11.60
C SER A 80 13.05 -4.23 -12.18
N MET A 81 12.14 -3.70 -11.37
CA MET A 81 10.77 -3.37 -11.78
C MET A 81 10.36 -1.96 -11.37
N SER A 82 9.43 -1.41 -12.15
CA SER A 82 8.59 -0.27 -11.78
C SER A 82 7.13 -0.69 -11.91
N TYR A 83 6.31 -0.30 -10.95
CA TYR A 83 4.89 -0.62 -10.88
C TYR A 83 4.10 0.63 -10.52
N GLU A 84 3.32 1.14 -11.47
CA GLU A 84 2.44 2.28 -11.24
C GLU A 84 0.99 1.84 -11.33
N THR A 85 0.19 2.18 -10.32
CA THR A 85 -1.23 1.88 -10.31
C THR A 85 -2.05 3.14 -10.14
N GLN A 86 -3.20 3.18 -10.80
CA GLN A 86 -4.09 4.32 -10.80
C GLN A 86 -5.55 3.86 -10.79
N LEU A 87 -6.35 4.45 -9.90
CA LEU A 87 -7.78 4.20 -9.82
C LEU A 87 -8.54 5.37 -10.45
N LYS A 88 -9.39 5.06 -11.43
CA LYS A 88 -10.26 6.04 -12.08
C LYS A 88 -11.71 5.79 -11.68
N ILE A 89 -12.35 6.78 -11.05
CA ILE A 89 -13.74 6.72 -10.63
C ILE A 89 -14.54 7.74 -11.44
N GLY A 90 -15.28 7.25 -12.43
CA GLY A 90 -15.96 8.10 -13.41
C GLY A 90 -14.96 8.95 -14.19
N ARG A 91 -15.05 10.28 -14.04
CA ARG A 91 -14.10 11.24 -14.66
C ARG A 91 -12.92 11.62 -13.75
N LYS A 92 -12.90 11.16 -12.50
CA LYS A 92 -11.87 11.54 -11.52
C LYS A 92 -10.76 10.49 -11.48
N THR A 93 -9.52 10.95 -11.62
CA THR A 93 -8.32 10.15 -11.43
C THR A 93 -7.84 10.28 -9.98
N ARG A 94 -7.66 9.15 -9.29
CA ARG A 94 -7.06 9.15 -7.95
C ARG A 94 -5.54 9.25 -8.05
N PRO A 95 -4.86 9.77 -7.01
CA PRO A 95 -3.39 9.75 -6.96
C PRO A 95 -2.86 8.35 -7.26
N ALA A 96 -1.84 8.28 -8.11
CA ALA A 96 -1.20 7.02 -8.44
C ALA A 96 -0.31 6.56 -7.29
N LEU A 97 -0.24 5.23 -7.10
CA LEU A 97 0.77 4.59 -6.28
C LEU A 97 1.93 4.19 -7.19
N ARG A 98 3.16 4.54 -6.81
CA ARG A 98 4.38 4.24 -7.59
C ARG A 98 5.33 3.40 -6.78
N GLU A 99 5.64 2.23 -7.26
CA GLU A 99 6.51 1.28 -6.58
C GLU A 99 7.67 0.87 -7.46
N THR A 100 8.81 0.60 -6.82
CA THR A 100 10.01 0.05 -7.48
C THR A 100 10.57 -1.07 -6.64
N GLY A 101 11.29 -1.99 -7.30
CA GLY A 101 11.96 -3.07 -6.62
C GLY A 101 12.43 -4.15 -7.59
N CYS A 102 12.31 -5.40 -7.19
CA CYS A 102 12.80 -6.53 -7.97
C CYS A 102 11.66 -7.42 -8.47
N TRP A 103 11.90 -8.12 -9.57
CA TRP A 103 11.01 -9.16 -10.07
C TRP A 103 11.76 -10.45 -10.42
N SER A 104 11.03 -11.55 -10.46
CA SER A 104 11.54 -12.83 -10.95
C SER A 104 10.41 -13.74 -11.44
N VAL A 105 10.78 -14.76 -12.21
CA VAL A 105 9.90 -15.91 -12.50
C VAL A 105 10.64 -17.19 -12.13
N VAL A 106 10.08 -17.93 -11.16
CA VAL A 106 10.59 -19.22 -10.71
C VAL A 106 9.44 -20.21 -10.73
N ASP A 107 9.62 -21.36 -11.39
CA ASP A 107 8.60 -22.42 -11.49
C ASP A 107 7.22 -21.93 -11.95
N GLY A 108 7.21 -21.02 -12.92
CA GLY A 108 5.97 -20.43 -13.46
C GLY A 108 5.29 -19.42 -12.52
N VAL A 109 5.94 -19.04 -11.42
CA VAL A 109 5.44 -18.01 -10.49
C VAL A 109 6.20 -16.71 -10.71
N TYR A 110 5.47 -15.71 -11.21
CA TYR A 110 5.92 -14.34 -11.29
C TYR A 110 5.81 -13.67 -9.91
N THR A 111 6.92 -13.15 -9.41
CA THR A 111 7.01 -12.46 -8.12
C THR A 111 7.54 -11.06 -8.31
N MET A 112 6.87 -10.08 -7.69
CA MET A 112 7.36 -8.71 -7.52
C MET A 112 7.61 -8.47 -6.04
N GLN A 113 8.79 -7.97 -5.70
CA GLN A 113 9.14 -7.49 -4.37
C GLN A 113 9.34 -5.98 -4.45
N THR A 114 8.44 -5.23 -3.84
CA THR A 114 8.59 -3.78 -3.67
C THR A 114 9.69 -3.50 -2.64
N THR A 115 10.61 -2.59 -2.99
CA THR A 115 11.67 -2.09 -2.10
C THR A 115 11.50 -0.60 -1.82
N LYS A 116 10.79 0.13 -2.69
CA LYS A 116 10.35 1.50 -2.45
C LYS A 116 8.92 1.73 -2.88
N SER A 117 8.14 2.44 -2.05
CA SER A 117 6.77 2.86 -2.34
C SER A 117 6.68 4.38 -2.24
N ASN A 118 6.25 5.03 -3.33
CA ASN A 118 6.28 6.48 -3.52
C ASN A 118 7.64 7.14 -3.20
N GLY A 119 8.73 6.43 -3.49
CA GLY A 119 10.10 6.89 -3.28
C GLY A 119 10.71 6.52 -1.92
N GLU A 120 9.87 6.15 -0.94
CA GLU A 120 10.28 5.78 0.40
C GLU A 120 10.63 4.29 0.50
N LEU A 121 11.63 3.95 1.31
CA LEU A 121 11.97 2.55 1.59
C LEU A 121 10.83 1.87 2.35
N VAL A 122 10.64 0.58 2.07
CA VAL A 122 9.62 -0.25 2.73
C VAL A 122 10.25 -1.37 3.55
N ASP A 123 9.49 -1.94 4.49
CA ASP A 123 9.88 -3.21 5.12
C ASP A 123 9.63 -4.36 4.14
N THR A 124 10.70 -4.87 3.53
CA THR A 124 10.60 -5.95 2.54
C THR A 124 10.11 -7.28 3.13
N LYS A 125 10.04 -7.40 4.46
CA LYS A 125 9.47 -8.58 5.13
C LYS A 125 7.95 -8.51 5.23
N ASP A 126 7.34 -7.34 5.07
CA ASP A 126 5.89 -7.20 5.07
C ASP A 126 5.31 -7.81 3.77
N PRO A 127 4.43 -8.82 3.87
CA PRO A 127 3.80 -9.45 2.71
C PRO A 127 3.03 -8.49 1.80
N ILE A 128 2.62 -7.30 2.27
CA ILE A 128 1.94 -6.31 1.42
C ILE A 128 2.81 -5.84 0.25
N TYR A 129 4.14 -5.91 0.39
CA TYR A 129 5.11 -5.54 -0.63
C TYR A 129 5.52 -6.71 -1.54
N LEU A 130 4.77 -7.82 -1.46
CA LEU A 130 4.96 -8.99 -2.28
C LEU A 130 3.72 -9.25 -3.14
N ASN A 131 3.90 -9.17 -4.46
CA ASN A 131 2.87 -9.59 -5.41
C ASN A 131 3.30 -10.89 -6.08
N ARG A 132 2.42 -11.91 -6.08
CA ARG A 132 2.69 -13.23 -6.66
C ARG A 132 1.56 -13.68 -7.57
N TYR A 133 1.93 -14.09 -8.78
CA TYR A 133 1.00 -14.57 -9.79
C TYR A 133 1.54 -15.86 -10.43
N ARG A 134 0.64 -16.77 -10.77
CA ARG A 134 0.95 -17.83 -11.73
C ARG A 134 0.98 -17.23 -13.13
N VAL A 135 2.03 -17.49 -13.87
CA VAL A 135 2.12 -17.17 -15.30
C VAL A 135 1.31 -18.19 -16.07
N GLU A 136 0.20 -17.77 -16.67
CA GLU A 136 -0.65 -18.63 -17.49
C GLU A 136 -0.17 -18.64 -18.94
N ARG A 137 0.22 -17.46 -19.46
CA ARG A 137 0.67 -17.32 -20.85
C ARG A 137 1.45 -16.03 -21.05
N VAL A 138 2.56 -16.10 -21.79
CA VAL A 138 3.34 -14.94 -22.23
C VAL A 138 3.45 -14.97 -23.75
N GLU A 139 2.98 -13.92 -24.39
CA GLU A 139 3.01 -13.73 -25.84
C GLU A 139 3.63 -12.36 -26.15
N GLN A 140 4.00 -12.13 -27.41
CA GLN A 140 4.63 -10.87 -27.80
C GLN A 140 3.80 -9.64 -27.43
N ALA A 141 2.46 -9.69 -27.60
CA ALA A 141 1.57 -8.57 -27.35
C ALA A 141 0.76 -8.66 -26.05
N LYS A 142 0.77 -9.82 -25.37
CA LYS A 142 -0.17 -10.12 -24.29
C LYS A 142 0.49 -10.97 -23.20
N LEU A 143 0.27 -10.58 -21.95
CA LEU A 143 0.66 -11.32 -20.76
C LEU A 143 -0.61 -11.70 -19.99
N THR A 144 -0.73 -12.98 -19.62
CA THR A 144 -1.87 -13.52 -18.86
C THR A 144 -1.35 -14.11 -17.56
N LEU A 145 -1.85 -13.59 -16.44
CA LEU A 145 -1.43 -13.93 -15.09
C LEU A 145 -2.65 -14.33 -14.26
N ARG A 146 -2.45 -15.23 -13.30
CA ARG A 146 -3.49 -15.57 -12.32
C ARG A 146 -3.02 -15.28 -10.91
N GLU A 147 -3.83 -14.55 -10.16
CA GLU A 147 -3.59 -14.32 -8.74
C GLU A 147 -3.53 -15.65 -7.97
N MET A 148 -2.52 -15.78 -7.09
CA MET A 148 -2.32 -16.99 -6.30
C MET A 148 -3.15 -16.97 -5.00
N LYS A 149 -4.47 -16.84 -5.13
CA LYS A 149 -5.43 -16.94 -4.03
C LYS A 149 -6.69 -17.69 -4.47
N SER A 150 -7.48 -18.18 -3.52
CA SER A 150 -8.76 -18.82 -3.83
C SER A 150 -9.67 -17.85 -4.59
N GLY A 151 -10.21 -18.28 -5.73
CA GLY A 151 -10.99 -17.41 -6.62
C GLY A 151 -10.17 -16.29 -7.28
N GLY A 152 -8.83 -16.43 -7.35
CA GLY A 152 -7.92 -15.43 -7.88
C GLY A 152 -8.25 -14.98 -9.30
N GLN A 153 -8.21 -13.66 -9.51
CA GLN A 153 -8.55 -13.05 -10.78
C GLN A 153 -7.54 -13.43 -11.87
N LEU A 154 -8.04 -13.57 -13.11
CA LEU A 154 -7.20 -13.58 -14.30
C LEU A 154 -6.88 -12.14 -14.69
N VAL A 155 -5.61 -11.77 -14.64
CA VAL A 155 -5.11 -10.48 -15.09
C VAL A 155 -4.58 -10.64 -16.51
N THR A 156 -5.07 -9.79 -17.41
CA THR A 156 -4.53 -9.68 -18.76
C THR A 156 -3.86 -8.32 -18.92
N ALA A 157 -2.60 -8.32 -19.32
CA ALA A 157 -1.86 -7.11 -19.65
C ALA A 157 -1.48 -7.10 -21.13
N ARG A 158 -1.55 -5.93 -21.76
CA ARG A 158 -1.08 -5.70 -23.13
C ARG A 158 0.34 -5.13 -23.10
N ARG A 159 1.16 -5.51 -24.09
CA ARG A 159 2.49 -4.92 -24.23
C ARG A 159 2.37 -3.47 -24.70
N MET A 160 3.17 -2.60 -24.11
CA MET A 160 3.27 -1.18 -24.43
C MET A 160 4.64 -0.86 -25.02
N PRO A 161 4.74 0.21 -25.84
CA PRO A 161 6.03 0.77 -26.22
C PRO A 161 6.84 1.19 -24.99
N ALA A 162 8.17 1.14 -25.11
CA ALA A 162 9.07 1.67 -24.09
C ALA A 162 8.80 3.17 -23.87
N GLY A 163 8.86 3.60 -22.61
CA GLY A 163 8.59 4.99 -22.23
C GLY A 163 7.11 5.37 -22.11
N TYR A 164 6.18 4.44 -22.33
CA TYR A 164 4.76 4.67 -22.06
C TYR A 164 4.53 5.07 -20.59
N ARG A 165 3.59 5.98 -20.35
CA ARG A 165 3.18 6.45 -19.01
C ARG A 165 1.67 6.44 -18.90
N LEU A 166 1.17 6.25 -17.68
CA LEU A 166 -0.25 6.44 -17.41
C LEU A 166 -0.64 7.92 -17.58
N PRO A 167 -1.87 8.21 -18.04
CA PRO A 167 -2.38 9.56 -18.09
C PRO A 167 -2.56 10.13 -16.66
N TYR A 168 -2.30 11.42 -16.49
CA TYR A 168 -2.47 12.14 -15.22
C TYR A 168 -3.82 12.84 -15.15
#